data_AF-A0A2T3P5U5-F1
#
_entry.id   AF-A0A2T3P5U5-F1
#
_cell.length_a   1.000
_cell.length_b   1.000
_cell.length_c   1.000
_cell.angle_alpha   90.00
_cell.angle_beta   90.00
_cell.angle_gamma   90.00
#
_symmetry.space_group_name_H-M   'P 1'
#
loop_
_entity.id
_entity.type
_entity.pdbx_description
1 polymer ?
#
loop_
_entity_poly.entity_id
_entity_poly.type
_entity_poly.pdbx_seq_one_letter_code
_entity_poly.pdbx_strand_id
1 'polypeptide(L)'
;MRLTQHQASAMNAPLTVLIYGIALITSKLVGLLLQPWVTQWLGTTEYGRLDVLITLITCLSLIVTFGIPDAICRFAHDSAIKRDELLSGALGLLLLICCGCSLLFMTNIATIQHWLPGSPPLLSLYCLLANLCLNAICTVPLTKLRLTHQPKQFVTALLLFSFSQAILIVFLAPRYGINGIMAAGLISQFIQLIYLSPHLPHPKLYHLKRLIRYGRAITLAGLLAFMTLGIERWAIADMLSLAELATYAIAMQWAMAASLLLEPFGLWWFPKRFSFINSSTGITHAALISISACQLSTLIAAGVITIGPVFLTYWLPNDFHASADILPILATMMMFKQASTYLNMGCYQQEDGRSVLLINVISAIVAVTIIFLILPIWGLSALLIGGVSTQWLRLVLFYTWSQRLLPLPYPKMRLLISYLFIALLLIAHYWGSFSIKCLIALMLMSSVLWPWRMALWQQTQVMRRSWLS
;
A
#
# COMPACT_ATOMS: atom_id res chain seq x y z
N MET A 1 -32.88 -17.11 27.55
CA MET A 1 -31.45 -16.88 27.24
C MET A 1 -31.27 -16.55 25.75
N ARG A 2 -31.68 -15.36 25.31
CA ARG A 2 -31.29 -14.80 24.01
C ARG A 2 -30.13 -13.85 24.27
N LEU A 3 -28.90 -14.37 24.25
CA LEU A 3 -27.73 -13.54 24.09
C LEU A 3 -27.91 -12.84 22.74
N THR A 4 -28.10 -11.53 22.78
CA THR A 4 -28.26 -10.70 21.59
C THR A 4 -27.05 -10.93 20.67
N GLN A 5 -27.29 -11.13 19.37
CA GLN A 5 -26.23 -11.29 18.35
C GLN A 5 -25.17 -10.18 18.40
N HIS A 6 -25.50 -9.04 19.00
CA HIS A 6 -24.60 -7.92 19.28
C HIS A 6 -23.50 -8.20 20.32
N GLN A 7 -23.73 -9.09 21.31
CA GLN A 7 -22.72 -9.41 22.32
C GLN A 7 -21.75 -10.51 21.86
N ALA A 8 -22.22 -11.47 21.05
CA ALA A 8 -21.37 -12.50 20.44
C ALA A 8 -20.46 -11.94 19.31
N SER A 9 -20.90 -10.89 18.61
CA SER A 9 -20.09 -10.23 17.57
C SER A 9 -18.93 -9.40 18.15
N ALA A 10 -19.08 -8.85 19.35
CA ALA A 10 -18.05 -8.06 20.02
C ALA A 10 -16.85 -8.91 20.50
N MET A 11 -17.08 -10.15 20.95
CA MET A 11 -16.00 -11.05 21.41
C MET A 11 -15.17 -11.66 20.27
N ASN A 12 -15.69 -11.69 19.02
CA ASN A 12 -15.02 -12.25 17.84
C ASN A 12 -14.45 -11.20 16.87
N ALA A 13 -14.64 -9.91 17.16
CA ALA A 13 -14.14 -8.80 16.35
C ALA A 13 -12.62 -8.87 16.06
N PRO A 14 -11.72 -9.13 17.02
CA PRO A 14 -10.28 -9.18 16.73
C PRO A 14 -9.90 -10.38 15.84
N LEU A 15 -10.54 -11.54 16.04
CA LEU A 15 -10.33 -12.74 15.22
C LEU A 15 -10.77 -12.50 13.77
N THR A 16 -11.89 -11.81 13.58
CA THR A 16 -12.44 -11.49 12.26
C THR A 16 -11.52 -10.54 11.48
N VAL A 17 -10.99 -9.51 12.14
CA VAL A 17 -10.00 -8.58 11.55
C VAL A 17 -8.72 -9.31 11.18
N LEU A 18 -8.24 -10.23 12.02
CA LEU A 18 -7.07 -11.05 11.72
C LEU A 18 -7.29 -11.92 10.47
N ILE A 19 -8.46 -12.56 10.35
CA ILE A 19 -8.81 -13.38 9.18
C ILE A 19 -8.82 -12.54 7.89
N TYR A 20 -9.37 -11.33 7.93
CA TYR A 20 -9.35 -10.41 6.78
C TYR A 20 -7.92 -9.98 6.41
N GLY A 21 -7.10 -9.64 7.40
CA GLY A 21 -5.71 -9.26 7.20
C GLY A 21 -4.88 -10.38 6.57
N ILE A 22 -5.01 -11.60 7.10
CA ILE A 22 -4.32 -12.79 6.57
C ILE A 22 -4.72 -13.02 5.10
N ALA A 23 -6.02 -12.96 4.77
CA ALA A 23 -6.46 -13.18 3.39
C ALA A 23 -5.90 -12.13 2.42
N LEU A 24 -5.85 -10.85 2.84
CA LEU A 24 -5.28 -9.78 2.03
C LEU A 24 -3.78 -9.96 1.81
N ILE A 25 -3.05 -10.32 2.86
CA ILE A 25 -1.61 -10.59 2.79
C ILE A 25 -1.35 -11.80 1.88
N THR A 26 -2.07 -12.90 2.07
CA THR A 26 -1.95 -14.10 1.24
C THR A 26 -2.21 -13.80 -0.24
N SER A 27 -3.25 -13.03 -0.54
CA SER A 27 -3.55 -12.59 -1.92
C SER A 27 -2.38 -11.84 -2.57
N LYS A 28 -1.75 -10.90 -1.84
CA LYS A 28 -0.57 -10.17 -2.33
C LYS A 28 0.67 -11.07 -2.46
N LEU A 29 0.87 -11.99 -1.52
CA LEU A 29 1.99 -12.94 -1.55
C LEU A 29 1.92 -13.86 -2.76
N VAL A 30 0.72 -14.32 -3.17
CA VAL A 30 0.55 -15.10 -4.40
C VAL A 30 1.10 -14.33 -5.62
N GLY A 31 0.81 -13.03 -5.73
CA GLY A 31 1.36 -12.18 -6.79
C GLY A 31 2.90 -12.09 -6.77
N LEU A 32 3.49 -11.93 -5.58
CA LEU A 32 4.95 -11.89 -5.40
C LEU A 32 5.62 -13.24 -5.73
N LEU A 33 4.96 -14.35 -5.39
CA LEU A 33 5.46 -15.70 -5.67
C LEU A 33 5.42 -16.05 -7.16
N LEU A 34 4.50 -15.46 -7.93
CA LEU A 34 4.43 -15.60 -9.39
C LEU A 34 5.45 -14.74 -10.13
N GLN A 35 5.99 -13.71 -9.47
CA GLN A 35 6.91 -12.77 -10.09
C GLN A 35 8.09 -13.41 -10.82
N PRO A 36 8.85 -14.39 -10.27
CA PRO A 36 10.02 -14.95 -10.95
C PRO A 36 9.62 -15.70 -12.23
N TRP A 37 8.48 -16.38 -12.20
CA TRP A 37 7.90 -17.05 -13.36
C TRP A 37 7.55 -16.04 -14.45
N VAL A 38 6.82 -14.97 -14.09
CA VAL A 38 6.43 -13.93 -15.04
C VAL A 38 7.65 -13.23 -15.65
N THR A 39 8.66 -12.91 -14.82
CA THR A 39 9.89 -12.25 -15.30
C THR A 39 10.71 -13.14 -16.23
N GLN A 40 10.76 -14.44 -15.98
CA GLN A 40 11.49 -15.39 -16.83
C GLN A 40 10.86 -15.52 -18.22
N TRP A 41 9.52 -15.45 -18.31
CA TRP A 41 8.81 -15.59 -19.58
C TRP A 41 8.69 -14.30 -20.39
N LEU A 42 8.60 -13.14 -19.73
CA LEU A 42 8.42 -11.86 -20.42
C LEU A 42 9.75 -11.17 -20.78
N GLY A 43 10.80 -11.36 -19.98
CA GLY A 43 11.97 -10.49 -20.04
C GLY A 43 11.65 -9.05 -19.59
N THR A 44 12.66 -8.18 -19.62
CA THR A 44 12.57 -6.83 -19.01
C THR A 44 11.65 -5.88 -19.79
N THR A 45 11.66 -5.91 -21.13
CA THR A 45 10.86 -4.99 -21.96
C THR A 45 9.36 -5.25 -21.86
N GLU A 46 8.93 -6.51 -21.99
CA GLU A 46 7.51 -6.88 -21.87
C GLU A 46 7.04 -6.77 -20.41
N TYR A 47 7.91 -7.03 -19.42
CA TYR A 47 7.56 -6.77 -18.02
C TYR A 47 7.39 -5.26 -17.75
N GLY A 48 8.22 -4.41 -18.36
CA GLY A 48 8.04 -2.95 -18.31
C GLY A 48 6.70 -2.51 -18.90
N ARG A 49 6.31 -3.08 -20.06
CA ARG A 49 4.97 -2.85 -20.66
C ARG A 49 3.84 -3.33 -19.73
N LEU A 50 4.02 -4.47 -19.09
CA LEU A 50 3.08 -4.98 -18.09
C LEU A 50 2.95 -4.01 -16.91
N ASP A 51 4.05 -3.45 -16.41
CA ASP A 51 4.01 -2.48 -15.30
C ASP A 51 3.37 -1.14 -15.70
N VAL A 52 3.53 -0.69 -16.95
CA VAL A 52 2.76 0.45 -17.51
C VAL A 52 1.25 0.18 -17.41
N LEU A 53 0.81 -1.03 -17.78
CA LEU A 53 -0.60 -1.44 -17.68
C LEU A 53 -1.06 -1.54 -16.22
N ILE A 54 -0.25 -2.08 -15.31
CA ILE A 54 -0.56 -2.17 -13.87
C ILE A 54 -0.66 -0.77 -13.25
N THR A 55 0.20 0.15 -13.65
CA THR A 55 0.18 1.55 -13.22
C THR A 55 -1.09 2.25 -13.70
N LEU A 56 -1.50 1.99 -14.96
CA LEU A 56 -2.77 2.47 -15.49
C LEU A 56 -3.98 1.88 -14.77
N ILE A 57 -3.99 0.57 -14.49
CA ILE A 57 -5.01 -0.08 -13.66
C ILE A 57 -5.11 0.62 -12.31
N THR A 58 -3.96 0.88 -11.66
CA THR A 58 -3.91 1.51 -10.35
C THR A 58 -4.53 2.91 -10.40
N CYS A 59 -4.15 3.74 -11.37
CA CYS A 59 -4.71 5.08 -11.54
C CYS A 59 -6.22 5.05 -11.86
N LEU A 60 -6.63 4.26 -12.86
CA LEU A 60 -8.03 4.18 -13.27
C LEU A 60 -8.92 3.55 -12.20
N SER A 61 -8.42 2.60 -11.41
CA SER A 61 -9.19 1.99 -10.32
C SER A 61 -9.63 3.03 -9.28
N LEU A 62 -8.84 4.08 -9.03
CA LEU A 62 -9.18 5.18 -8.12
C LEU A 62 -10.37 6.00 -8.64
N ILE A 63 -10.42 6.17 -9.97
CA ILE A 63 -11.48 6.90 -10.67
C ILE A 63 -12.74 6.05 -10.76
N VAL A 64 -12.63 4.82 -11.29
CA VAL A 64 -13.76 3.93 -11.55
C VAL A 64 -14.43 3.47 -10.25
N THR A 65 -13.65 3.16 -9.20
CA THR A 65 -14.21 2.76 -7.89
C THR A 65 -14.80 3.95 -7.12
N PHE A 66 -14.40 5.17 -7.46
CA PHE A 66 -14.96 6.43 -6.96
C PHE A 66 -15.11 6.54 -5.43
N GLY A 67 -14.22 5.90 -4.66
CA GLY A 67 -14.29 5.88 -3.18
C GLY A 67 -15.57 5.24 -2.60
N ILE A 68 -16.28 4.43 -3.38
CA ILE A 68 -17.55 3.81 -2.99
C ILE A 68 -17.44 2.86 -1.79
N PRO A 69 -16.38 2.02 -1.66
CA PRO A 69 -16.21 1.19 -0.46
C PRO A 69 -16.19 2.00 0.84
N ASP A 70 -15.49 3.13 0.85
CA ASP A 70 -15.41 4.02 2.01
C ASP A 70 -16.75 4.73 2.26
N ALA A 71 -17.45 5.14 1.20
CA ALA A 71 -18.76 5.77 1.30
C ALA A 71 -19.78 4.81 1.93
N ILE A 72 -19.80 3.55 1.49
CA ILE A 72 -20.66 2.50 2.03
C ILE A 72 -20.37 2.31 3.52
N CYS A 73 -19.10 2.16 3.91
CA CYS A 73 -18.72 1.97 5.31
C CYS A 73 -19.14 3.15 6.21
N ARG A 74 -19.01 4.39 5.72
CA ARG A 74 -19.40 5.59 6.45
C ARG A 74 -20.92 5.71 6.60
N PHE A 75 -21.67 5.56 5.50
CA PHE A 75 -23.12 5.77 5.49
C PHE A 75 -23.93 4.57 5.98
N ALA A 76 -23.34 3.37 6.09
CA ALA A 76 -24.04 2.18 6.61
C ALA A 76 -24.40 2.26 8.11
N HIS A 77 -23.83 3.23 8.83
CA HIS A 77 -24.11 3.52 10.24
C HIS A 77 -25.11 4.67 10.43
N ASP A 78 -25.54 5.33 9.35
CA ASP A 78 -26.55 6.38 9.40
C ASP A 78 -27.94 5.76 9.54
N SER A 79 -28.63 6.02 10.65
CA SER A 79 -29.97 5.49 10.93
C SER A 79 -31.03 5.99 9.95
N ALA A 80 -30.76 7.09 9.24
CA ALA A 80 -31.68 7.65 8.24
C ALA A 80 -31.64 6.90 6.89
N ILE A 81 -30.70 5.97 6.68
CA ILE A 81 -30.50 5.28 5.40
C ILE A 81 -30.66 3.78 5.58
N LYS A 82 -31.53 3.17 4.76
CA LYS A 82 -31.59 1.71 4.69
C LYS A 82 -30.35 1.18 3.98
N ARG A 83 -29.69 0.20 4.60
CA ARG A 83 -28.45 -0.38 4.07
C ARG A 83 -28.60 -0.97 2.66
N ASP A 84 -29.72 -1.61 2.37
CA ASP A 84 -29.96 -2.19 1.04
C ASP A 84 -30.11 -1.10 -0.03
N GLU A 85 -30.78 0.02 0.28
CA GLU A 85 -30.90 1.16 -0.64
C GLU A 85 -29.54 1.82 -0.89
N LEU A 86 -28.69 1.92 0.13
CA LEU A 86 -27.32 2.41 0.00
C LEU A 86 -26.48 1.53 -0.93
N LEU A 87 -26.53 0.20 -0.74
CA LEU A 87 -25.79 -0.76 -1.56
C LEU A 87 -26.29 -0.79 -3.02
N SER A 88 -27.61 -0.73 -3.21
CA SER A 88 -28.24 -0.57 -4.53
C SER A 88 -27.82 0.74 -5.21
N GLY A 89 -27.81 1.84 -4.47
CA GLY A 89 -27.34 3.17 -4.89
C GLY A 89 -25.88 3.16 -5.33
N ALA A 90 -25.03 2.54 -4.53
CA ALA A 90 -23.60 2.37 -4.80
C ALA A 90 -23.34 1.56 -6.07
N LEU A 91 -24.03 0.42 -6.25
CA LEU A 91 -23.90 -0.39 -7.46
C LEU A 91 -24.42 0.37 -8.69
N GLY A 92 -25.57 1.05 -8.59
CA GLY A 92 -26.11 1.87 -9.68
C GLY A 92 -25.16 2.97 -10.11
N LEU A 93 -24.53 3.68 -9.16
CA LEU A 93 -23.52 4.68 -9.45
C LEU A 93 -22.27 4.10 -10.11
N LEU A 94 -21.75 2.97 -9.61
CA LEU A 94 -20.60 2.31 -10.22
C LEU A 94 -20.88 1.84 -11.64
N LEU A 95 -22.07 1.30 -11.91
CA LEU A 95 -22.46 0.93 -13.27
C LEU A 95 -22.51 2.14 -14.21
N LEU A 96 -23.01 3.29 -13.74
CA LEU A 96 -22.98 4.53 -14.51
C LEU A 96 -21.54 4.99 -14.81
N ILE A 97 -20.66 4.96 -13.81
CA ILE A 97 -19.25 5.34 -13.97
C ILE A 97 -18.55 4.36 -14.91
N CYS A 98 -18.72 3.05 -14.72
CA CYS A 98 -18.17 2.02 -15.61
C CYS A 98 -18.69 2.18 -17.05
N CYS A 99 -19.98 2.43 -17.24
CA CYS A 99 -20.56 2.68 -18.56
C CYS A 99 -19.93 3.92 -19.22
N GLY A 100 -19.88 5.05 -18.51
CA GLY A 100 -19.26 6.28 -19.00
C GLY A 100 -17.77 6.11 -19.34
N CYS A 101 -17.00 5.51 -18.42
CA CYS A 101 -15.58 5.21 -18.65
C CYS A 101 -15.40 4.23 -19.82
N SER A 102 -16.23 3.19 -19.93
CA SER A 102 -16.15 2.24 -21.03
C SER A 102 -16.42 2.89 -22.38
N LEU A 103 -17.41 3.79 -22.46
CA LEU A 103 -17.73 4.51 -23.69
C LEU A 103 -16.55 5.40 -24.11
N LEU A 104 -16.01 6.19 -23.17
CA LEU A 104 -14.87 7.07 -23.41
C LEU A 104 -13.60 6.30 -23.81
N PHE A 105 -13.34 5.16 -23.18
CA PHE A 105 -12.19 4.32 -23.49
C PHE A 105 -12.35 3.62 -24.84
N MET A 106 -13.51 3.03 -25.13
CA MET A 106 -13.75 2.33 -26.40
C MET A 106 -13.59 3.26 -27.60
N THR A 107 -14.06 4.52 -27.51
CA THR A 107 -13.92 5.48 -28.61
C THR A 107 -12.48 5.96 -28.81
N ASN A 108 -11.64 5.93 -27.78
CA ASN A 108 -10.29 6.51 -27.80
C ASN A 108 -9.17 5.49 -27.59
N ILE A 109 -9.46 4.18 -27.61
CA ILE A 109 -8.50 3.16 -27.17
C ILE A 109 -7.22 3.14 -28.02
N ALA A 110 -7.32 3.36 -29.32
CA ALA A 110 -6.18 3.45 -30.22
C ALA A 110 -5.30 4.67 -29.91
N THR A 111 -5.92 5.80 -29.60
CA THR A 111 -5.20 7.00 -29.15
C THR A 111 -4.51 6.71 -27.82
N ILE A 112 -5.24 6.18 -26.83
CA ILE A 112 -4.69 5.83 -25.51
C ILE A 112 -3.50 4.88 -25.63
N GLN A 113 -3.57 3.89 -26.53
CA GLN A 113 -2.46 2.98 -26.80
C GLN A 113 -1.19 3.72 -27.23
N HIS A 114 -1.32 4.71 -28.11
CA HIS A 114 -0.19 5.47 -28.61
C HIS A 114 0.40 6.43 -27.56
N TRP A 115 -0.43 6.99 -26.68
CA TRP A 115 0.03 7.84 -25.58
C TRP A 115 0.68 7.05 -24.43
N LEU A 116 0.45 5.74 -24.35
CA LEU A 116 1.05 4.91 -23.33
C LEU A 116 2.47 4.50 -23.71
N PRO A 117 3.46 4.67 -22.81
CA PRO A 117 4.83 4.25 -23.05
C PRO A 117 4.90 2.77 -23.42
N GLY A 118 5.66 2.46 -24.47
CA GLY A 118 5.83 1.10 -24.95
C GLY A 118 4.67 0.52 -25.76
N SER A 119 3.62 1.31 -26.05
CA SER A 119 2.50 0.95 -26.92
C SER A 119 1.95 -0.46 -26.64
N PRO A 120 1.39 -0.72 -25.44
CA PRO A 120 0.96 -2.05 -25.04
C PRO A 120 -0.08 -2.63 -26.03
N PRO A 121 -0.20 -3.96 -26.15
CA PRO A 121 -1.12 -4.57 -27.11
C PRO A 121 -2.58 -4.16 -26.88
N LEU A 122 -3.34 -3.93 -27.95
CA LEU A 122 -4.77 -3.54 -27.87
C LEU A 122 -5.60 -4.54 -27.05
N LEU A 123 -5.41 -5.84 -27.27
CA LEU A 123 -6.12 -6.88 -26.52
C LEU A 123 -5.90 -6.74 -25.01
N SER A 124 -4.67 -6.43 -24.59
CA SER A 124 -4.34 -6.18 -23.19
C SER A 124 -5.10 -4.97 -22.63
N LEU A 125 -5.26 -3.89 -23.40
CA LEU A 125 -6.04 -2.72 -23.01
C LEU A 125 -7.55 -3.02 -22.90
N TYR A 126 -8.11 -3.81 -23.82
CA TYR A 126 -9.50 -4.28 -23.71
C TYR A 126 -9.71 -5.13 -22.46
N CYS A 127 -8.81 -6.10 -22.21
CA CYS A 127 -8.85 -6.93 -21.01
C CYS A 127 -8.72 -6.09 -19.73
N LEU A 128 -7.83 -5.08 -19.73
CA LEU A 128 -7.64 -4.14 -18.64
C LEU A 128 -8.93 -3.39 -18.30
N LEU A 129 -9.59 -2.80 -19.31
CA LEU A 129 -10.82 -2.03 -19.10
C LEU A 129 -11.96 -2.91 -18.57
N ALA A 130 -12.14 -4.10 -19.17
CA ALA A 130 -13.14 -5.05 -18.73
C ALA A 130 -12.85 -5.53 -17.30
N ASN A 131 -11.59 -5.83 -16.98
CA ASN A 131 -11.16 -6.22 -15.64
C ASN A 131 -11.46 -5.12 -14.61
N LEU A 132 -11.14 -3.86 -14.92
CA LEU A 132 -11.44 -2.70 -14.06
C LEU A 132 -12.95 -2.57 -13.78
N CYS A 133 -13.79 -2.69 -14.80
CA CYS A 133 -15.24 -2.57 -14.63
C CYS A 133 -15.80 -3.69 -13.76
N LEU A 134 -15.37 -4.93 -13.99
CA LEU A 134 -15.80 -6.07 -13.17
C LEU A 134 -15.27 -5.97 -11.73
N ASN A 135 -14.04 -5.50 -11.55
CA ASN A 135 -13.46 -5.27 -10.23
C ASN A 135 -14.28 -4.23 -9.45
N ALA A 136 -14.60 -3.10 -10.09
CA ALA A 136 -15.46 -2.06 -9.52
C ALA A 136 -16.81 -2.63 -9.06
N ILE A 137 -17.47 -3.44 -9.89
CA ILE A 137 -18.73 -4.11 -9.53
C ILE A 137 -18.55 -5.03 -8.31
N CYS A 138 -17.48 -5.84 -8.28
CA CYS A 138 -17.18 -6.74 -7.15
C CYS A 138 -16.91 -5.99 -5.84
N THR A 139 -16.52 -4.71 -5.87
CA THR A 139 -16.24 -3.95 -4.64
C THR A 139 -17.47 -3.79 -3.74
N VAL A 140 -18.69 -3.71 -4.30
CA VAL A 140 -19.94 -3.55 -3.53
C VAL A 140 -20.25 -4.80 -2.71
N PRO A 141 -20.39 -6.02 -3.30
CA PRO A 141 -20.63 -7.23 -2.52
C PRO A 141 -19.47 -7.53 -1.56
N LEU A 142 -18.21 -7.30 -1.93
CA LEU A 142 -17.08 -7.43 -1.00
C LEU A 142 -17.20 -6.49 0.21
N THR A 143 -17.68 -5.26 0.00
CA THR A 143 -17.93 -4.32 1.10
C THR A 143 -19.14 -4.72 1.93
N LYS A 144 -20.20 -5.24 1.31
CA LYS A 144 -21.36 -5.81 2.01
C LYS A 144 -20.94 -6.95 2.93
N LEU A 145 -20.13 -7.91 2.46
CA LEU A 145 -19.63 -9.05 3.25
C LEU A 145 -18.79 -8.61 4.46
N ARG A 146 -18.03 -7.52 4.32
CA ARG A 146 -17.29 -6.91 5.43
C ARG A 146 -18.22 -6.28 6.45
N LEU A 147 -19.24 -5.55 6.01
CA LEU A 147 -20.23 -4.91 6.89
C LEU A 147 -21.14 -5.89 7.62
N THR A 148 -21.44 -7.04 7.01
CA THR A 148 -22.27 -8.10 7.61
C THR A 148 -21.47 -9.11 8.43
N HIS A 149 -20.16 -8.88 8.62
CA HIS A 149 -19.25 -9.78 9.33
C HIS A 149 -19.29 -11.23 8.81
N GLN A 150 -19.22 -11.40 7.49
CA GLN A 150 -19.16 -12.70 6.81
C GLN A 150 -17.73 -13.00 6.31
N PRO A 151 -16.77 -13.28 7.22
CA PRO A 151 -15.35 -13.38 6.86
C PRO A 151 -15.06 -14.53 5.92
N LYS A 152 -15.72 -15.68 6.09
CA LYS A 152 -15.50 -16.87 5.26
C LYS A 152 -15.71 -16.57 3.78
N GLN A 153 -16.85 -15.95 3.43
CA GLN A 153 -17.22 -15.62 2.04
C GLN A 153 -16.31 -14.53 1.43
N PHE A 154 -15.88 -13.56 2.24
CA PHE A 154 -14.94 -12.56 1.78
C PHE A 154 -13.56 -13.16 1.47
N VAL A 155 -13.05 -14.00 2.37
CA VAL A 155 -11.74 -14.66 2.21
C VAL A 155 -11.77 -15.61 1.02
N THR A 156 -12.82 -16.43 0.88
CA THR A 156 -12.96 -17.32 -0.28
C THR A 156 -13.01 -16.53 -1.59
N ALA A 157 -13.75 -15.42 -1.66
CA ALA A 157 -13.80 -14.59 -2.87
C ALA A 157 -12.43 -14.01 -3.24
N LEU A 158 -11.63 -13.59 -2.25
CA LEU A 158 -10.32 -13.00 -2.48
C LEU A 158 -9.27 -14.05 -2.89
N LEU A 159 -9.27 -15.20 -2.23
CA LEU A 159 -8.39 -16.32 -2.56
C LEU A 159 -8.77 -16.94 -3.91
N LEU A 160 -10.06 -17.08 -4.21
CA LEU A 160 -10.55 -17.59 -5.50
C LEU A 160 -10.03 -16.71 -6.65
N PHE A 161 -10.12 -15.39 -6.53
CA PHE A 161 -9.53 -14.47 -7.51
C PHE A 161 -8.01 -14.67 -7.64
N SER A 162 -7.29 -14.63 -6.53
CA SER A 162 -5.82 -14.65 -6.53
C SER A 162 -5.25 -15.97 -7.07
N PHE A 163 -5.79 -17.11 -6.62
CA PHE A 163 -5.34 -18.43 -7.08
C PHE A 163 -5.77 -18.72 -8.51
N SER A 164 -7.00 -18.36 -8.90
CA SER A 164 -7.40 -18.52 -10.31
C SER A 164 -6.49 -17.69 -11.23
N GLN A 165 -6.13 -16.46 -10.81
CA GLN A 165 -5.26 -15.60 -11.60
C GLN A 165 -3.86 -16.20 -11.71
N ALA A 166 -3.34 -16.72 -10.60
CA ALA A 166 -2.05 -17.41 -10.55
C ALA A 166 -1.99 -18.59 -11.53
N ILE A 167 -2.97 -19.49 -11.43
CA ILE A 167 -3.05 -20.68 -12.24
C ILE A 167 -3.18 -20.30 -13.73
N LEU A 168 -4.06 -19.37 -14.05
CA LEU A 168 -4.29 -18.92 -15.42
C LEU A 168 -3.07 -18.22 -16.01
N ILE A 169 -2.34 -17.41 -15.24
CA ILE A 169 -1.07 -16.79 -15.69
C ILE A 169 -0.07 -17.87 -16.10
N VAL A 170 0.10 -18.92 -15.29
CA VAL A 170 1.06 -20.01 -15.58
C VAL A 170 0.72 -20.70 -16.91
N PHE A 171 -0.56 -20.86 -17.24
CA PHE A 171 -0.99 -21.51 -18.49
C PHE A 171 -1.04 -20.58 -19.71
N LEU A 172 -1.46 -19.32 -19.55
CA LEU A 172 -1.72 -18.39 -20.66
C LEU A 172 -0.50 -17.53 -21.00
N ALA A 173 0.33 -17.14 -20.02
CA ALA A 173 1.47 -16.25 -20.25
C ALA A 173 2.50 -16.85 -21.24
N PRO A 174 2.86 -18.14 -21.20
CA PRO A 174 3.81 -18.71 -22.15
C PRO A 174 3.35 -18.67 -23.61
N ARG A 175 2.03 -18.65 -23.86
CA ARG A 175 1.45 -18.67 -25.22
C ARG A 175 1.11 -17.30 -25.75
N TYR A 176 0.64 -16.40 -24.88
CA TYR A 176 0.06 -15.12 -25.27
C TYR A 176 0.78 -13.91 -24.64
N GLY A 177 1.88 -14.13 -23.91
CA GLY A 177 2.66 -13.06 -23.27
C GLY A 177 1.81 -12.18 -22.35
N ILE A 178 1.95 -10.85 -22.50
CA ILE A 178 1.18 -9.85 -21.75
C ILE A 178 -0.33 -10.03 -21.92
N ASN A 179 -0.80 -10.35 -23.14
CA ASN A 179 -2.23 -10.60 -23.39
C ASN A 179 -2.74 -11.77 -22.54
N GLY A 180 -1.93 -12.82 -22.38
CA GLY A 180 -2.24 -13.97 -21.54
C GLY A 180 -2.41 -13.58 -20.07
N ILE A 181 -1.55 -12.69 -19.57
CA ILE A 181 -1.60 -12.21 -18.18
C ILE A 181 -2.84 -11.33 -17.94
N MET A 182 -3.14 -10.41 -18.86
CA MET A 182 -4.32 -9.57 -18.77
C MET A 182 -5.63 -10.38 -18.92
N ALA A 183 -5.66 -11.35 -19.84
CA ALA A 183 -6.78 -12.26 -19.99
C ALA A 183 -6.98 -13.15 -18.75
N ALA A 184 -5.89 -13.65 -18.14
CA ALA A 184 -5.96 -14.38 -16.88
C ALA A 184 -6.60 -13.54 -15.77
N GLY A 185 -6.18 -12.28 -15.62
CA GLY A 185 -6.81 -11.34 -14.68
C GLY A 185 -8.30 -11.13 -14.96
N LEU A 186 -8.69 -10.94 -16.22
CA LEU A 186 -10.08 -10.77 -16.62
C LEU A 186 -10.94 -11.99 -16.28
N ILE A 187 -10.49 -13.20 -16.65
CA ILE A 187 -11.21 -14.45 -16.39
C ILE A 187 -11.34 -14.67 -14.87
N SER A 188 -10.29 -14.42 -14.10
CA SER A 188 -10.32 -14.51 -12.64
C SER A 188 -11.30 -13.53 -12.00
N GLN A 189 -11.38 -12.31 -12.53
CA GLN A 189 -12.35 -11.32 -12.06
C GLN A 189 -13.78 -11.75 -12.38
N PHE A 190 -14.00 -12.40 -13.52
CA PHE A 190 -15.30 -12.97 -13.88
C PHE A 190 -15.69 -14.14 -12.97
N ILE A 191 -14.76 -15.06 -12.68
CA ILE A 191 -14.97 -16.15 -11.71
C ILE A 191 -15.35 -15.58 -10.34
N GLN A 192 -14.65 -14.55 -9.88
CA GLN A 192 -14.98 -13.88 -8.62
C GLN A 192 -16.37 -13.26 -8.65
N LEU A 193 -16.77 -12.63 -9.76
CA LEU A 193 -18.10 -12.04 -9.91
C LEU A 193 -19.20 -13.11 -9.87
N ILE A 194 -19.01 -14.26 -10.53
CA ILE A 194 -19.96 -15.39 -10.47
C ILE A 194 -20.16 -15.82 -9.02
N TYR A 195 -19.06 -16.00 -8.28
CA TYR A 195 -19.12 -16.37 -6.87
C TYR A 195 -19.85 -15.32 -6.01
N LEU A 196 -19.63 -14.03 -6.28
CA LEU A 196 -20.25 -12.92 -5.54
C LEU A 196 -21.66 -12.56 -6.03
N SER A 197 -22.12 -13.13 -7.15
CA SER A 197 -23.41 -12.79 -7.75
C SER A 197 -24.61 -12.94 -6.81
N PRO A 198 -24.69 -13.92 -5.89
CA PRO A 198 -25.81 -14.03 -4.95
C PRO A 198 -25.86 -12.88 -3.94
N HIS A 199 -24.75 -12.17 -3.75
CA HIS A 199 -24.63 -11.09 -2.78
C HIS A 199 -24.85 -9.70 -3.39
N LEU A 200 -24.92 -9.60 -4.73
CA LEU A 200 -25.13 -8.35 -5.44
C LEU A 200 -26.51 -7.75 -5.09
N PRO A 201 -26.58 -6.46 -4.73
CA PRO A 201 -27.85 -5.75 -4.64
C PRO A 201 -28.43 -5.49 -6.03
N HIS A 202 -29.73 -5.21 -6.12
CA HIS A 202 -30.30 -4.72 -7.37
C HIS A 202 -29.85 -3.27 -7.63
N PRO A 203 -29.29 -2.94 -8.80
CA PRO A 203 -28.79 -1.59 -9.06
C PRO A 203 -29.95 -0.59 -9.14
N LYS A 204 -29.88 0.47 -8.34
CA LYS A 204 -30.85 1.58 -8.34
C LYS A 204 -30.12 2.90 -8.14
N LEU A 205 -30.75 4.02 -8.47
CA LEU A 205 -30.13 5.35 -8.41
C LEU A 205 -30.44 6.09 -7.09
N TYR A 206 -30.27 5.40 -5.96
CA TYR A 206 -30.53 5.97 -4.63
C TYR A 206 -29.32 6.72 -4.06
N HIS A 207 -29.60 7.77 -3.29
CA HIS A 207 -28.61 8.57 -2.53
C HIS A 207 -27.38 9.07 -3.32
N LEU A 208 -27.47 9.14 -4.66
CA LEU A 208 -26.37 9.52 -5.57
C LEU A 208 -25.64 10.80 -5.14
N LYS A 209 -26.38 11.86 -4.78
CA LYS A 209 -25.78 13.13 -4.36
C LYS A 209 -24.83 12.98 -3.16
N ARG A 210 -25.17 12.12 -2.20
CA ARG A 210 -24.33 11.86 -1.01
C ARG A 210 -23.11 11.03 -1.38
N LEU A 211 -23.32 9.96 -2.16
CA LEU A 211 -22.25 9.09 -2.65
C LEU A 211 -21.24 9.87 -3.51
N ILE A 212 -21.71 10.70 -4.44
CA ILE A 212 -20.84 11.51 -5.32
C ILE A 212 -20.05 12.54 -4.51
N ARG A 213 -20.70 13.24 -3.56
CA ARG A 213 -20.03 14.25 -2.72
C ARG A 213 -18.90 13.65 -1.89
N TYR A 214 -19.10 12.46 -1.36
CA TYR A 214 -18.08 11.77 -0.58
C TYR A 214 -17.01 11.14 -1.49
N GLY A 215 -17.43 10.43 -2.53
CA GLY A 215 -16.57 9.75 -3.48
C GLY A 215 -15.56 10.67 -4.15
N ARG A 216 -15.99 11.87 -4.61
CA ARG A 216 -15.08 12.85 -5.23
C ARG A 216 -13.91 13.25 -4.31
N ALA A 217 -14.15 13.36 -3.01
CA ALA A 217 -13.12 13.75 -2.05
C ALA A 217 -12.11 12.63 -1.84
N ILE A 218 -12.59 11.38 -1.72
CA ILE A 218 -11.75 10.19 -1.59
C ILE A 218 -10.95 9.93 -2.86
N THR A 219 -11.58 10.02 -4.03
CA THR A 219 -10.89 9.85 -5.32
C THR A 219 -9.83 10.92 -5.53
N LEU A 220 -10.12 12.19 -5.22
CA LEU A 220 -9.10 13.25 -5.31
C LEU A 220 -7.92 13.00 -4.37
N ALA A 221 -8.18 12.57 -3.13
CA ALA A 221 -7.12 12.20 -2.20
C ALA A 221 -6.28 11.01 -2.71
N GLY A 222 -6.94 10.01 -3.32
CA GLY A 222 -6.29 8.88 -3.95
C GLY A 222 -5.40 9.29 -5.13
N LEU A 223 -5.89 10.18 -5.99
CA LEU A 223 -5.11 10.72 -7.12
C LEU A 223 -3.88 11.49 -6.64
N LEU A 224 -4.01 12.33 -5.61
CA LEU A 224 -2.85 13.03 -5.02
C LEU A 224 -1.82 12.05 -4.43
N ALA A 225 -2.27 10.95 -3.83
CA ALA A 225 -1.38 9.90 -3.35
C ALA A 225 -0.65 9.20 -4.51
N PHE A 226 -1.36 8.91 -5.61
CA PHE A 226 -0.78 8.34 -6.83
C PHE A 226 0.23 9.26 -7.51
N MET A 227 0.00 10.58 -7.50
CA MET A 227 0.98 11.57 -7.98
C MET A 227 2.27 11.60 -7.17
N THR A 228 2.22 11.20 -5.89
CA THR A 228 3.40 11.17 -5.01
C THR A 228 4.19 9.87 -5.15
N LEU A 229 3.50 8.76 -5.42
CA LEU A 229 4.08 7.42 -5.50
C LEU A 229 3.25 6.55 -6.45
N GLY A 230 3.52 6.69 -7.75
CA GLY A 230 2.78 6.04 -8.82
C GLY A 230 3.17 6.59 -10.18
N ILE A 231 3.01 7.91 -10.37
CA ILE A 231 3.22 8.58 -11.66
C ILE A 231 4.67 8.47 -12.18
N GLU A 232 5.64 8.29 -11.29
CA GLU A 232 7.05 8.13 -11.68
C GLU A 232 7.26 6.93 -12.63
N ARG A 233 6.44 5.88 -12.54
CA ARG A 233 6.54 4.69 -13.40
C ARG A 233 6.32 5.03 -14.88
N TRP A 234 5.35 5.87 -15.18
CA TRP A 234 5.13 6.34 -16.56
C TRP A 234 6.26 7.22 -17.04
N ALA A 235 6.79 8.08 -16.16
CA ALA A 235 7.93 8.93 -16.49
C ALA A 235 9.20 8.11 -16.80
N ILE A 236 9.47 7.04 -16.04
CA ILE A 236 10.59 6.13 -16.33
C ILE A 236 10.40 5.46 -17.69
N ALA A 237 9.21 4.93 -17.97
CA ALA A 237 8.97 4.22 -19.21
C ALA A 237 9.06 5.11 -20.46
N ASP A 238 8.62 6.37 -20.35
CA ASP A 238 8.60 7.33 -21.45
C ASP A 238 9.98 8.00 -21.67
N MET A 239 10.63 8.44 -20.60
CA MET A 239 11.84 9.27 -20.67
C MET A 239 13.14 8.46 -20.62
N LEU A 240 13.09 7.23 -20.08
CA LEU A 240 14.27 6.36 -19.94
C LEU A 240 14.10 5.11 -20.81
N SER A 241 13.54 4.03 -20.25
CA SER A 241 13.22 2.83 -21.01
C SER A 241 12.27 1.91 -20.25
N LEU A 242 11.60 1.02 -20.99
CA LEU A 242 10.78 -0.05 -20.40
C LEU A 242 11.61 -1.02 -19.54
N ALA A 243 12.88 -1.25 -19.90
CA ALA A 243 13.77 -2.13 -19.15
C ALA A 243 14.13 -1.52 -17.78
N GLU A 244 14.42 -0.22 -17.72
CA GLU A 244 14.63 0.49 -16.45
C GLU A 244 13.35 0.58 -15.61
N LEU A 245 12.18 0.74 -16.24
CA LEU A 245 10.92 0.64 -15.52
C LEU A 245 10.77 -0.74 -14.86
N ALA A 246 11.09 -1.81 -15.59
CA ALA A 246 10.93 -3.16 -15.09
C ALA A 246 11.80 -3.42 -13.84
N THR A 247 13.06 -2.98 -13.86
CA THR A 247 13.96 -3.11 -12.70
C THR A 247 13.51 -2.26 -11.52
N TYR A 248 13.09 -1.02 -11.78
CA TYR A 248 12.51 -0.13 -10.77
C TYR A 248 11.24 -0.71 -10.14
N ALA A 249 10.31 -1.21 -10.96
CA ALA A 249 9.03 -1.74 -10.54
C ALA A 249 9.19 -2.92 -9.59
N ILE A 250 10.07 -3.87 -9.93
CA ILE A 250 10.41 -5.02 -9.08
C ILE A 250 10.96 -4.56 -7.74
N ALA A 251 11.98 -3.69 -7.75
CA ALA A 251 12.61 -3.25 -6.52
C ALA A 251 11.62 -2.48 -5.63
N MET A 252 10.78 -1.63 -6.23
CA MET A 252 9.71 -0.92 -5.53
C MET A 252 8.66 -1.87 -4.95
N GLN A 253 8.27 -2.90 -5.68
CA GLN A 253 7.28 -3.88 -5.22
C GLN A 253 7.78 -4.61 -3.96
N TRP A 254 9.06 -5.00 -3.92
CA TRP A 254 9.66 -5.63 -2.74
C TRP A 254 9.90 -4.65 -1.58
N ALA A 255 10.26 -3.39 -1.87
CA ALA A 255 10.33 -2.35 -0.84
C ALA A 255 8.95 -2.09 -0.21
N MET A 256 7.89 -2.02 -1.02
CA MET A 256 6.51 -1.88 -0.55
C MET A 256 6.03 -3.14 0.19
N ALA A 257 6.41 -4.34 -0.26
CA ALA A 257 6.08 -5.59 0.42
C ALA A 257 6.67 -5.63 1.84
N ALA A 258 7.90 -5.15 2.02
CA ALA A 258 8.50 -5.04 3.36
C ALA A 258 7.69 -4.14 4.29
N SER A 259 7.06 -3.08 3.78
CA SER A 259 6.18 -2.22 4.58
C SER A 259 4.90 -2.91 5.06
N LEU A 260 4.46 -4.00 4.41
CA LEU A 260 3.31 -4.81 4.87
C LEU A 260 3.56 -5.43 6.26
N LEU A 261 4.81 -5.69 6.62
CA LEU A 261 5.18 -6.19 7.95
C LEU A 261 4.80 -5.22 9.08
N LEU A 262 4.57 -3.95 8.75
CA LEU A 262 4.17 -2.91 9.70
C LEU A 262 2.66 -2.66 9.73
N GLU A 263 1.89 -3.20 8.79
CA GLU A 263 0.44 -3.02 8.73
C GLU A 263 -0.28 -3.52 9.99
N PRO A 264 0.03 -4.71 10.58
CA PRO A 264 -0.63 -5.17 11.80
C PRO A 264 -0.48 -4.19 12.97
N PHE A 265 0.71 -3.58 13.09
CA PHE A 265 0.94 -2.54 14.09
C PHE A 265 0.09 -1.30 13.80
N GLY A 266 0.01 -0.86 12.54
CA GLY A 266 -0.81 0.27 12.12
C GLY A 266 -2.30 0.10 12.46
N LEU A 267 -2.85 -1.10 12.22
CA LEU A 267 -4.26 -1.44 12.51
C LEU A 267 -4.61 -1.26 13.99
N TRP A 268 -3.70 -1.61 14.90
CA TRP A 268 -3.87 -1.39 16.33
C TRP A 268 -3.57 0.06 16.73
N TRP A 269 -2.50 0.64 16.20
CA TRP A 269 -1.96 1.91 16.66
C TRP A 269 -2.82 3.12 16.28
N PHE A 270 -3.30 3.20 15.03
CA PHE A 270 -4.05 4.37 14.55
C PHE A 270 -5.33 4.68 15.33
N PRO A 271 -6.18 3.69 15.72
CA PRO A 271 -7.30 3.98 16.61
C PRO A 271 -6.85 4.20 18.05
N LYS A 272 -5.85 3.46 18.54
CA LYS A 272 -5.46 3.48 19.96
C LYS A 272 -4.73 4.76 20.36
N ARG A 273 -3.94 5.37 19.47
CA ARG A 273 -3.07 6.52 19.78
C ARG A 273 -3.80 7.69 20.45
N PHE A 274 -5.03 7.99 20.05
CA PHE A 274 -5.80 9.11 20.61
C PHE A 274 -6.25 8.88 22.05
N SER A 275 -6.37 7.62 22.49
CA SER A 275 -6.73 7.31 23.90
C SER A 275 -5.64 7.71 24.90
N PHE A 276 -4.42 7.97 24.43
CA PHE A 276 -3.29 8.38 25.26
C PHE A 276 -3.14 9.90 25.42
N ILE A 277 -3.94 10.72 24.75
CA ILE A 277 -3.76 12.18 24.74
C ILE A 277 -4.31 12.84 26.02
N ASN A 278 -5.22 12.18 26.73
CA ASN A 278 -5.96 12.77 27.86
C ASN A 278 -5.15 12.84 29.18
N SER A 279 -3.93 12.30 29.22
CA SER A 279 -3.07 12.34 30.41
C SER A 279 -1.61 12.60 30.05
N SER A 280 -0.88 13.29 30.93
CA SER A 280 0.55 13.56 30.76
C SER A 280 1.38 12.28 30.62
N THR A 281 1.07 11.26 31.41
CA THR A 281 1.68 9.92 31.30
C THR A 281 1.34 9.25 29.96
N GLY A 282 0.08 9.35 29.52
CA GLY A 282 -0.36 8.85 28.22
C GLY A 282 0.43 9.46 27.06
N ILE A 283 0.63 10.78 27.06
CA ILE A 283 1.40 11.50 26.03
C ILE A 283 2.84 10.96 25.94
N THR A 284 3.49 10.70 27.08
CA THR A 284 4.84 10.09 27.08
C THR A 284 4.84 8.66 26.53
N HIS A 285 3.85 7.84 26.89
CA HIS A 285 3.70 6.49 26.34
C HIS A 285 3.44 6.52 24.83
N ALA A 286 2.60 7.43 24.36
CA ALA A 286 2.33 7.58 22.94
C ALA A 286 3.58 7.96 22.16
N ALA A 287 4.39 8.88 22.72
CA ALA A 287 5.67 9.26 22.15
C ALA A 287 6.64 8.06 22.03
N LEU A 288 6.73 7.23 23.08
CA LEU A 288 7.57 6.03 23.09
C LEU A 288 7.12 4.95 22.11
N ILE A 289 5.81 4.74 21.98
CA ILE A 289 5.24 3.77 21.03
C ILE A 289 5.49 4.23 19.59
N SER A 290 5.24 5.51 19.27
CA SER A 290 5.54 6.08 17.94
C SER A 290 7.02 5.94 17.57
N ILE A 291 7.96 6.21 18.49
CA ILE A 291 9.39 6.02 18.22
C ILE A 291 9.74 4.54 18.05
N SER A 292 9.18 3.66 18.86
CA SER A 292 9.39 2.22 18.71
C SER A 292 8.88 1.70 17.36
N ALA A 293 7.77 2.23 16.86
CA ALA A 293 7.25 1.92 15.54
C ALA A 293 8.19 2.39 14.41
N CYS A 294 8.77 3.58 14.56
CA CYS A 294 9.80 4.08 13.64
C CYS A 294 11.05 3.19 13.69
N GLN A 295 11.51 2.77 14.88
CA GLN A 295 12.64 1.86 15.02
C GLN A 295 12.34 0.48 14.42
N LEU A 296 11.13 -0.05 14.56
CA LEU A 296 10.72 -1.28 13.87
C LEU A 296 10.80 -1.12 12.35
N SER A 297 10.41 0.04 11.81
CA SER A 297 10.59 0.32 10.38
C SER A 297 12.07 0.35 9.95
N THR A 298 12.98 0.83 10.81
CA THR A 298 14.42 0.77 10.54
C THR A 298 14.95 -0.66 10.56
N LEU A 299 14.46 -1.53 11.46
CA LEU A 299 14.87 -2.95 11.48
C LEU A 299 14.43 -3.68 10.21
N ILE A 300 13.21 -3.42 9.74
CA ILE A 300 12.72 -4.00 8.48
C ILE A 300 13.56 -3.50 7.31
N ALA A 301 13.83 -2.20 7.23
CA ALA A 301 14.69 -1.64 6.19
C ALA A 301 16.11 -2.25 6.23
N ALA A 302 16.69 -2.42 7.42
CA ALA A 302 17.99 -3.07 7.56
C ALA A 302 17.98 -4.53 7.10
N GLY A 303 16.92 -5.27 7.39
CA GLY A 303 16.71 -6.63 6.87
C GLY A 303 16.68 -6.65 5.34
N VAL A 304 15.94 -5.72 4.72
CA VAL A 304 15.89 -5.59 3.26
C VAL A 304 17.24 -5.20 2.68
N ILE A 305 17.97 -4.23 3.25
CA ILE A 305 19.29 -3.80 2.76
C ILE A 305 20.33 -4.93 2.84
N THR A 306 20.23 -5.77 3.88
CA THR A 306 21.22 -6.83 4.14
C THR A 306 20.94 -8.10 3.34
N ILE A 307 19.68 -8.54 3.30
CA ILE A 307 19.26 -9.83 2.74
C ILE A 307 18.61 -9.67 1.37
N GLY A 308 17.87 -8.59 1.15
CA GLY A 308 17.04 -8.36 -0.04
C GLY A 308 17.78 -8.46 -1.37
N PRO A 309 18.94 -7.79 -1.56
CA PRO A 309 19.70 -7.88 -2.80
C PRO A 309 20.12 -9.31 -3.15
N VAL A 310 20.67 -10.05 -2.19
CA VAL A 310 21.07 -11.47 -2.37
C VAL A 310 19.86 -12.34 -2.68
N PHE A 311 18.74 -12.09 -1.99
CA PHE A 311 17.49 -12.78 -2.25
C PHE A 311 16.99 -12.50 -3.68
N LEU A 312 16.99 -11.25 -4.15
CA LEU A 312 16.53 -10.91 -5.50
C LEU A 312 17.40 -11.52 -6.60
N THR A 313 18.73 -11.54 -6.43
CA THR A 313 19.63 -12.19 -7.41
C THR A 313 19.44 -13.70 -7.48
N TYR A 314 19.04 -14.33 -6.37
CA TYR A 314 18.70 -15.77 -6.36
C TYR A 314 17.29 -16.03 -6.92
N TRP A 315 16.34 -15.15 -6.60
CA TRP A 315 14.93 -15.32 -6.92
C TRP A 315 14.61 -14.99 -8.38
N LEU A 316 15.31 -14.02 -8.98
CA LEU A 316 15.00 -13.50 -10.31
C LEU A 316 16.03 -13.91 -11.37
N PRO A 317 15.62 -13.93 -12.67
CA PRO A 317 16.54 -14.09 -13.78
C PRO A 317 17.58 -12.96 -13.84
N ASN A 318 18.74 -13.25 -14.46
CA ASN A 318 19.89 -12.34 -14.55
C ASN A 318 19.54 -10.93 -15.07
N ASP A 319 18.63 -10.85 -16.05
CA ASP A 319 18.21 -9.57 -16.66
C ASP A 319 17.58 -8.58 -15.66
N PHE A 320 17.10 -9.08 -14.51
CA PHE A 320 16.47 -8.29 -13.47
C PHE A 320 17.37 -8.05 -12.25
N HIS A 321 18.62 -8.51 -12.26
CA HIS A 321 19.52 -8.38 -11.10
C HIS A 321 19.84 -6.92 -10.76
N ALA A 322 19.77 -5.99 -11.73
CA ALA A 322 19.89 -4.55 -11.46
C ALA A 322 18.82 -4.03 -10.47
N SER A 323 17.69 -4.73 -10.30
CA SER A 323 16.69 -4.43 -9.27
C SER A 323 17.25 -4.60 -7.85
N ALA A 324 18.19 -5.52 -7.67
CA ALA A 324 18.85 -5.79 -6.39
C ALA A 324 19.69 -4.59 -5.94
N ASP A 325 20.31 -3.87 -6.88
CA ASP A 325 21.22 -2.75 -6.59
C ASP A 325 20.48 -1.51 -6.08
N ILE A 326 19.25 -1.29 -6.56
CA ILE A 326 18.43 -0.11 -6.20
C ILE A 326 17.49 -0.39 -5.01
N LEU A 327 17.21 -1.67 -4.70
CA LEU A 327 16.34 -2.08 -3.60
C LEU A 327 16.71 -1.44 -2.23
N PRO A 328 17.99 -1.37 -1.81
CA PRO A 328 18.38 -0.74 -0.55
C PRO A 328 17.94 0.72 -0.40
N ILE A 329 18.04 1.49 -1.49
CA ILE A 329 17.65 2.91 -1.52
C ILE A 329 16.12 3.02 -1.40
N LEU A 330 15.38 2.19 -2.13
CA LEU A 330 13.92 2.17 -2.08
C LEU A 330 13.37 1.67 -0.73
N ALA A 331 14.06 0.75 -0.07
CA ALA A 331 13.74 0.33 1.30
C ALA A 331 13.88 1.51 2.27
N THR A 332 14.91 2.34 2.10
CA THR A 332 15.12 3.57 2.88
C THR A 332 14.04 4.61 2.59
N MET A 333 13.61 4.74 1.34
CA MET A 333 12.47 5.58 0.97
C MET A 333 11.18 5.12 1.70
N MET A 334 10.88 3.82 1.71
CA MET A 334 9.73 3.26 2.41
C MET A 334 9.82 3.41 3.93
N MET A 335 11.03 3.32 4.50
CA MET A 335 11.29 3.59 5.91
C MET A 335 10.89 5.03 6.29
N PHE A 336 11.34 6.04 5.53
CA PHE A 336 10.95 7.43 5.80
C PHE A 336 9.46 7.69 5.59
N LYS A 337 8.86 7.07 4.55
CA LYS A 337 7.41 7.10 4.35
C LYS A 337 6.68 6.59 5.59
N GLN A 338 7.10 5.47 6.17
CA GLN A 338 6.45 4.93 7.35
C GLN A 338 6.67 5.79 8.60
N ALA A 339 7.88 6.30 8.80
CA ALA A 339 8.16 7.23 9.90
C ALA A 339 7.26 8.48 9.83
N SER A 340 7.04 9.02 8.62
CA SER A 340 6.13 10.16 8.41
C SER A 340 4.71 9.87 8.92
N THR A 341 4.27 8.61 8.77
CA THR A 341 2.95 8.16 9.20
C THR A 341 2.84 7.99 10.73
N TYR A 342 3.92 7.60 11.41
CA TYR A 342 3.89 7.39 12.87
C TYR A 342 4.11 8.66 13.69
N LEU A 343 4.68 9.70 13.09
CA LEU A 343 4.95 10.99 13.74
C LEU A 343 3.93 12.08 13.38
N ASN A 344 2.89 11.77 12.59
CA ASN A 344 1.85 12.72 12.16
C ASN A 344 0.69 12.92 13.15
N MET A 345 0.80 12.43 14.39
CA MET A 345 -0.33 12.33 15.33
C MET A 345 -1.04 13.66 15.58
N GLY A 346 -0.32 14.76 15.79
CA GLY A 346 -0.89 16.09 16.01
C GLY A 346 -1.62 16.65 14.79
N CYS A 347 -1.14 16.36 13.57
CA CYS A 347 -1.84 16.77 12.34
C CYS A 347 -3.21 16.10 12.20
N TYR A 348 -3.33 14.84 12.62
CA TYR A 348 -4.57 14.07 12.56
C TYR A 348 -5.49 14.28 13.76
N GLN A 349 -5.09 15.06 14.75
CA GLN A 349 -5.98 15.51 15.83
C GLN A 349 -6.88 16.66 15.37
N GLN A 350 -6.47 17.41 14.35
CA GLN A 350 -7.28 18.50 13.81
C GLN A 350 -8.58 17.96 13.20
N GLU A 351 -9.70 18.62 13.50
CA GLU A 351 -11.00 18.25 12.94
C GLU A 351 -11.07 18.47 11.41
N ASP A 352 -10.33 19.46 10.90
CA ASP A 352 -10.37 19.87 9.49
C ASP A 352 -9.33 19.15 8.60
N GLY A 353 -8.32 18.51 9.19
CA GLY A 353 -7.25 17.79 8.49
C GLY A 353 -6.43 18.65 7.51
N ARG A 354 -6.47 19.98 7.63
CA ARG A 354 -5.84 20.90 6.65
C ARG A 354 -4.33 20.71 6.55
N SER A 355 -3.67 20.51 7.68
CA SER A 355 -2.23 20.24 7.73
C SER A 355 -1.85 19.00 6.91
N VAL A 356 -2.62 17.92 7.02
CA VAL A 356 -2.41 16.68 6.28
C VAL A 356 -2.55 16.90 4.77
N LEU A 357 -3.59 17.62 4.34
CA LEU A 357 -3.82 17.94 2.93
C LEU A 357 -2.67 18.77 2.36
N LEU A 358 -2.28 19.85 3.07
CA LEU A 358 -1.21 20.75 2.62
C LEU A 358 0.13 20.01 2.46
N ILE A 359 0.51 19.17 3.43
CA ILE A 359 1.76 18.41 3.37
C ILE A 359 1.73 17.40 2.20
N ASN A 360 0.60 16.75 1.95
CA ASN A 360 0.45 15.85 0.80
C ASN A 360 0.57 16.60 -0.53
N VAL A 361 -0.04 17.77 -0.66
CA VAL A 361 0.05 18.61 -1.88
C VAL A 361 1.49 19.07 -2.12
N ILE A 362 2.19 19.56 -1.07
CA ILE A 362 3.61 19.93 -1.17
C ILE A 362 4.44 18.73 -1.62
N SER A 363 4.21 17.55 -1.03
CA SER A 363 4.93 16.32 -1.38
C SER A 363 4.71 15.93 -2.84
N ALA A 364 3.48 16.02 -3.34
CA ALA A 364 3.14 15.72 -4.73
C ALA A 364 3.78 16.72 -5.70
N ILE A 365 3.78 18.02 -5.38
CA ILE A 365 4.43 19.06 -6.20
C ILE A 365 5.93 18.78 -6.29
N VAL A 366 6.59 18.44 -5.19
CA VAL A 366 8.03 18.11 -5.19
C VAL A 366 8.31 16.87 -6.02
N ALA A 367 7.53 15.79 -5.86
CA ALA A 367 7.68 14.57 -6.66
C ALA A 367 7.55 14.86 -8.17
N VAL A 368 6.53 15.62 -8.56
CA VAL A 368 6.29 16.02 -9.96
C VAL A 368 7.42 16.92 -10.48
N THR A 369 7.94 17.82 -9.64
CA THR A 369 9.06 18.70 -10.01
C THR A 369 10.33 17.89 -10.28
N ILE A 370 10.61 16.87 -9.47
CA ILE A 370 11.74 15.96 -9.69
C ILE A 370 11.58 15.24 -11.05
N ILE A 371 10.37 14.78 -11.36
CA ILE A 371 10.07 14.10 -12.63
C ILE A 371 10.30 15.03 -13.83
N PHE A 372 9.80 16.27 -13.81
CA PHE A 372 9.90 17.13 -14.99
C PHE A 372 11.27 17.83 -15.14
N LEU A 373 11.93 18.17 -14.03
CA LEU A 373 13.16 18.98 -14.07
C LEU A 373 14.44 18.18 -13.88
N ILE A 374 14.44 17.14 -13.04
CA ILE A 374 15.67 16.45 -12.62
C ILE A 374 15.85 15.11 -13.36
N LEU A 375 14.75 14.36 -13.55
CA LEU A 375 14.76 13.09 -14.27
C LEU A 375 15.39 13.15 -15.67
N PRO A 376 15.13 14.17 -16.53
CA PRO A 376 15.78 14.24 -17.85
C PRO A 376 17.31 14.36 -17.78
N ILE A 377 17.85 14.89 -16.67
CA ILE A 377 19.27 15.20 -16.53
C ILE A 377 20.01 14.06 -15.82
N TRP A 378 19.39 13.48 -14.78
CA TRP A 378 20.05 12.52 -13.87
C TRP A 378 19.52 11.07 -14.04
N GLY A 379 18.57 10.85 -14.95
CA GLY A 379 18.00 9.54 -15.22
C GLY A 379 17.36 8.90 -13.98
N LEU A 380 17.41 7.56 -13.88
CA LEU A 380 16.78 6.82 -12.78
C LEU A 380 17.26 7.27 -11.39
N SER A 381 18.52 7.72 -11.28
CA SER A 381 19.08 8.21 -10.02
C SER A 381 18.33 9.42 -9.45
N ALA A 382 17.72 10.25 -10.32
CA ALA A 382 16.86 11.36 -9.92
C ALA A 382 15.68 10.88 -9.06
N LEU A 383 15.07 9.75 -9.43
CA LEU A 383 13.91 9.20 -8.72
C LEU A 383 14.30 8.43 -7.47
N LEU A 384 15.49 7.80 -7.47
CA LEU A 384 16.01 7.14 -6.27
C LEU A 384 16.31 8.16 -5.17
N ILE A 385 17.12 9.18 -5.48
CA ILE A 385 17.50 10.23 -4.52
C ILE A 385 16.30 11.15 -4.25
N GLY A 386 15.58 11.55 -5.30
CA GLY A 386 14.42 12.42 -5.20
C GLY A 386 13.26 11.77 -4.44
N GLY A 387 13.05 10.46 -4.60
CA GLY A 387 12.06 9.70 -3.84
C GLY A 387 12.37 9.66 -2.35
N VAL A 388 13.61 9.33 -1.98
CA VAL A 388 14.09 9.39 -0.59
C VAL A 388 13.94 10.81 -0.03
N SER A 389 14.37 11.82 -0.80
CA SER A 389 14.29 13.24 -0.42
C SER A 389 12.85 13.71 -0.20
N THR A 390 11.93 13.28 -1.06
CA THR A 390 10.49 13.61 -0.94
C THR A 390 9.89 12.99 0.31
N GLN A 391 10.19 11.72 0.60
CA GLN A 391 9.69 11.07 1.82
C GLN A 391 10.34 11.63 3.09
N TRP A 392 11.60 12.04 3.01
CA TRP A 392 12.28 12.72 4.10
C TRP A 392 11.70 14.12 4.37
N LEU A 393 11.47 14.92 3.32
CA LEU A 393 10.77 16.20 3.42
C LEU A 393 9.39 16.01 4.07
N ARG A 394 8.62 15.03 3.59
CA ARG A 394 7.31 14.67 4.13
C ARG A 394 7.40 14.32 5.62
N LEU A 395 8.39 13.53 6.04
CA LEU A 395 8.67 13.22 7.44
C LEU A 395 8.94 14.49 8.26
N VAL A 396 9.81 15.38 7.78
CA VAL A 396 10.15 16.64 8.47
C VAL A 396 8.92 17.53 8.61
N LEU A 397 8.14 17.70 7.54
CA LEU A 397 6.91 18.50 7.56
C LEU A 397 5.86 17.93 8.53
N PHE A 398 5.60 16.62 8.47
CA PHE A 398 4.67 15.99 9.42
C PHE A 398 5.16 16.11 10.85
N TYR A 399 6.44 15.83 11.10
CA TYR A 399 6.99 15.92 12.44
C TYR A 399 6.89 17.34 13.02
N THR A 400 7.35 18.35 12.27
CA THR A 400 7.37 19.75 12.73
C THR A 400 5.96 20.29 12.95
N TRP A 401 5.04 20.04 12.02
CA TRP A 401 3.67 20.52 12.14
C TRP A 401 2.89 19.78 13.24
N SER A 402 3.07 18.46 13.32
CA SER A 402 2.47 17.62 14.37
C SER A 402 2.90 18.09 15.76
N GLN A 403 4.19 18.41 15.96
CA GLN A 403 4.70 18.90 17.24
C GLN A 403 4.22 20.30 17.62
N ARG A 404 3.87 21.15 16.65
CA ARG A 404 3.25 22.46 16.92
C ARG A 404 1.82 22.31 17.41
N LEU A 405 1.09 21.30 16.93
CA LEU A 405 -0.30 21.07 17.26
C LEU A 405 -0.48 20.23 18.53
N LEU A 406 0.34 19.19 18.68
CA LEU A 406 0.34 18.28 19.81
C LEU A 406 1.79 17.98 20.21
N PRO A 407 2.34 18.69 21.21
CA PRO A 407 3.71 18.49 21.64
C PRO A 407 3.86 17.15 22.36
N LEU A 408 4.56 16.21 21.71
CA LEU A 408 4.90 14.90 22.24
C LEU A 408 6.40 14.85 22.61
N PRO A 409 6.78 14.35 23.80
CA PRO A 409 8.17 14.27 24.25
C PRO A 409 8.88 13.06 23.62
N TYR A 410 9.05 13.10 22.29
CA TYR A 410 9.71 12.03 21.55
C TYR A 410 11.18 11.87 21.94
N PRO A 411 11.66 10.66 22.28
CA PRO A 411 13.09 10.40 22.50
C PRO A 411 13.89 10.42 21.18
N LYS A 412 14.15 11.62 20.66
CA LYS A 412 14.73 11.84 19.32
C LYS A 412 16.09 11.18 19.14
N MET A 413 16.92 11.11 20.20
CA MET A 413 18.24 10.49 20.14
C MET A 413 18.19 9.02 19.77
N ARG A 414 17.17 8.27 20.26
CA ARG A 414 16.99 6.86 19.89
C ARG A 414 16.76 6.69 18.40
N LEU A 415 15.96 7.58 17.81
CA LEU A 415 15.65 7.55 16.38
C LEU A 415 16.85 7.98 15.54
N LEU A 416 17.56 9.02 15.97
CA LEU A 416 18.77 9.50 15.30
C LEU A 416 19.83 8.39 15.20
N ILE A 417 20.10 7.67 16.29
CA ILE A 417 21.03 6.54 16.31
C ILE A 417 20.59 5.46 15.30
N SER A 418 19.30 5.09 15.28
CA SER A 418 18.80 4.11 14.32
C SER A 418 18.96 4.57 12.86
N TYR A 419 18.73 5.84 12.55
CA TYR A 419 18.95 6.38 11.21
C TYR A 419 20.43 6.46 10.82
N LEU A 420 21.32 6.78 11.76
CA LEU A 420 22.76 6.73 11.54
C LEU A 420 23.22 5.31 11.19
N PHE A 421 22.72 4.29 11.89
CA PHE A 421 23.01 2.91 11.53
C PHE A 421 22.51 2.53 10.14
N ILE A 422 21.33 3.01 9.71
CA ILE A 422 20.85 2.78 8.34
C ILE A 422 21.75 3.47 7.31
N ALA A 423 22.20 4.69 7.57
CA ALA A 423 23.15 5.38 6.70
C ALA A 423 24.47 4.62 6.60
N LEU A 424 25.03 4.17 7.73
CA LEU A 424 26.23 3.32 7.76
C LEU A 424 26.02 1.99 7.04
N LEU A 425 24.82 1.38 7.18
CA LEU A 425 24.48 0.13 6.51
C LEU A 425 24.41 0.30 4.99
N LEU A 426 23.87 1.42 4.49
CA LEU A 426 23.88 1.75 3.07
C LEU A 426 25.31 1.94 2.55
N ILE A 427 26.16 2.66 3.29
CA ILE A 427 27.58 2.82 2.92
C ILE A 427 28.26 1.44 2.88
N ALA A 428 28.08 0.62 3.90
CA ALA A 428 28.62 -0.74 3.94
C ALA A 428 28.03 -1.66 2.86
N HIS A 429 26.81 -1.38 2.37
CA HIS A 429 26.21 -2.14 1.29
C HIS A 429 26.94 -1.93 -0.03
N TYR A 430 27.24 -0.68 -0.39
CA TYR A 430 27.89 -0.33 -1.67
C TYR A 430 29.42 -0.40 -1.62
N TRP A 431 30.03 -0.18 -0.47
CA TRP A 431 31.49 -0.04 -0.33
C TRP A 431 32.14 -1.05 0.63
N GLY A 432 31.32 -1.79 1.39
CA GLY A 432 31.79 -2.70 2.44
C GLY A 432 31.60 -4.18 2.11
N SER A 433 32.12 -5.04 2.99
CA SER A 433 31.93 -6.48 2.91
C SER A 433 30.60 -6.92 3.55
N PHE A 434 30.14 -8.12 3.20
CA PHE A 434 28.93 -8.72 3.79
C PHE A 434 28.99 -8.83 5.32
N SER A 435 30.16 -9.15 5.88
CA SER A 435 30.37 -9.23 7.33
C SER A 435 30.13 -7.89 8.03
N ILE A 436 30.55 -6.78 7.43
CA ILE A 436 30.33 -5.43 7.98
C ILE A 436 28.84 -5.09 7.98
N LYS A 437 28.11 -5.43 6.91
CA LYS A 437 26.65 -5.26 6.86
C LYS A 437 25.96 -5.99 8.01
N CYS A 438 26.28 -7.27 8.20
CA CYS A 438 25.72 -8.09 9.27
C CYS A 438 26.04 -7.52 10.66
N LEU A 439 27.29 -7.06 10.89
CA LEU A 439 27.68 -6.44 12.15
C LEU A 439 26.86 -5.18 12.45
N ILE A 440 26.73 -4.27 11.47
CA ILE A 440 25.95 -3.04 11.60
C ILE A 440 24.47 -3.36 11.86
N ALA A 441 23.89 -4.33 11.15
CA ALA A 441 22.52 -4.76 11.36
C ALA A 441 22.29 -5.33 12.77
N LEU A 442 23.24 -6.11 13.30
CA LEU A 442 23.20 -6.63 14.68
C LEU A 442 23.33 -5.51 15.72
N MET A 443 24.20 -4.52 15.48
CA MET A 443 24.32 -3.32 16.33
C MET A 443 23.04 -2.48 16.33
N LEU A 444 22.40 -2.30 15.17
CA LEU A 444 21.09 -1.66 15.11
C LEU A 444 20.06 -2.45 15.91
N MET A 445 19.98 -3.77 15.72
CA MET A 445 19.05 -4.64 16.44
C MET A 445 19.25 -4.57 17.96
N SER A 446 20.50 -4.59 18.44
CA SER A 446 20.78 -4.44 19.87
C SER A 446 20.38 -3.05 20.39
N SER A 447 20.63 -1.97 19.63
CA SER A 447 20.24 -0.61 20.00
C SER A 447 18.72 -0.42 20.11
N VAL A 448 17.95 -1.11 19.25
CA VAL A 448 16.49 -1.04 19.26
C VAL A 448 15.91 -1.89 20.40
N LEU A 449 16.49 -3.06 20.68
CA LEU A 449 16.02 -3.98 21.72
C LEU A 449 16.45 -3.57 23.15
N TRP A 450 17.55 -2.82 23.30
CA TRP A 450 18.09 -2.44 24.61
C TRP A 450 17.07 -1.76 25.55
N PRO A 451 16.28 -0.76 25.11
CA PRO A 451 15.30 -0.10 25.98
C PRO A 451 14.18 -1.05 26.43
N TRP A 452 13.79 -2.01 25.58
CA TRP A 452 12.78 -3.01 25.90
C TRP A 452 13.27 -4.00 26.94
N ARG A 453 14.53 -4.44 26.83
CA ARG A 453 15.17 -5.30 27.83
C ARG A 453 15.25 -4.62 29.18
N MET A 454 15.65 -3.35 29.24
CA MET A 454 15.71 -2.59 30.49
C MET A 454 14.33 -2.42 31.14
N ALA A 455 13.29 -2.13 30.34
CA ALA A 455 11.93 -2.02 30.85
C ALA A 455 11.40 -3.35 31.42
N LEU A 456 11.63 -4.48 30.72
CA LEU A 456 11.26 -5.81 31.20
C LEU A 456 12.05 -6.20 32.47
N TRP A 457 13.33 -5.81 32.55
CA TRP A 457 14.16 -6.08 33.72
C TRP A 457 13.71 -5.27 34.93
N GLN A 458 13.30 -4.02 34.76
CA GLN A 458 12.72 -3.21 35.83
C GLN A 458 11.37 -3.78 36.32
N GLN A 459 10.50 -4.23 35.40
CA GLN A 459 9.23 -4.86 35.79
C GLN A 459 9.43 -6.18 36.56
N THR A 460 10.41 -7.01 36.16
CA THR A 460 10.73 -8.26 36.87
C THR A 460 11.37 -8.00 38.25
N GLN A 461 12.16 -6.93 38.41
CA GLN A 461 12.69 -6.47 39.70
C GLN A 461 11.57 -5.99 40.64
N VAL A 462 10.60 -5.22 40.13
CA VAL A 462 9.44 -4.77 40.91
C VAL A 462 8.59 -5.96 41.35
N MET A 463 8.32 -6.92 40.45
CA MET A 463 7.62 -8.16 40.83
C MET A 463 8.43 -8.97 41.85
N ARG A 464 9.74 -9.15 41.69
CA ARG A 464 10.55 -9.85 42.71
C ARG A 464 10.48 -9.21 44.09
N ARG A 465 10.44 -7.88 44.18
CA ARG A 465 10.32 -7.17 45.46
C ARG A 465 8.94 -7.31 46.09
N SER A 466 7.86 -7.36 45.29
CA SER A 466 6.49 -7.58 45.80
C SER A 466 6.22 -9.02 46.24
N TRP A 467 7.04 -9.99 45.80
CA TRP A 467 6.98 -11.38 46.27
C TRP A 467 7.82 -11.63 47.53
N LEU A 468 8.75 -10.73 47.86
CA LEU A 468 9.63 -10.81 49.03
C LEU A 468 9.16 -9.92 50.20
N SER A 469 8.15 -9.07 49.98
CA SER A 469 7.38 -8.32 50.99
C SER A 469 6.06 -9.02 51.27
#